data_AF-A0A2H0R9I5-F1
#
_entry.id   AF-A0A2H0R9I5-F1
#
_cell.length_a   1.000
_cell.length_b   1.000
_cell.length_c   1.000
_cell.angle_alpha   90.00
_cell.angle_beta   90.00
_cell.angle_gamma   90.00
#
_symmetry.space_group_name_H-M   'P 1'
#
loop_
_entity.id
_entity.type
_entity.pdbx_description
1 polymer ?
#
loop_
_entity_poly.entity_id
_entity_poly.type
_entity_poly.pdbx_seq_one_letter_code
_entity_poly.pdbx_strand_id
1 'polypeptide(L)'
;MKSNNSKKDNLILDDYEYEIENSIPKDFKPVYLSDIEKEKFSKVAERHKQYKASKRINIRIKNEDLIRIRAKAKENNMPYQTLLSTLIHKYAKNDVKIHL
;
A
#
# COMPACT_ATOMS: atom_id res chain seq x y z
N MET A 1 30.63 17.13 21.87
CA MET A 1 30.88 18.08 20.75
C MET A 1 31.60 17.31 19.65
N LYS A 2 30.97 17.18 18.47
CA LYS A 2 31.57 16.91 17.14
C LYS A 2 30.41 16.55 16.21
N SER A 3 29.90 17.54 15.48
CA SER A 3 29.17 17.28 14.24
C SER A 3 30.04 17.84 13.12
N ASN A 4 30.70 16.94 12.41
CA ASN A 4 31.45 17.23 11.20
C ASN A 4 30.44 17.58 10.11
N ASN A 5 30.25 18.88 9.86
CA ASN A 5 29.28 19.38 8.89
C ASN A 5 29.94 19.99 7.65
N SER A 6 31.07 19.43 7.17
CA SER A 6 31.82 19.99 6.04
C SER A 6 31.27 19.62 4.65
N LYS A 7 29.96 19.43 4.51
CA LYS A 7 29.31 19.08 3.22
C LYS A 7 28.20 20.03 2.79
N LYS A 8 27.97 21.12 3.53
CA LYS A 8 26.94 22.12 3.19
C LYS A 8 27.48 23.37 2.50
N ASP A 9 28.79 23.56 2.45
CA ASP A 9 29.36 24.87 2.14
C ASP A 9 29.26 25.29 0.66
N ASN A 10 28.70 24.46 -0.24
CA ASN A 10 28.56 24.75 -1.68
C ASN A 10 27.26 24.17 -2.31
N LEU A 11 26.13 24.14 -1.59
CA LEU A 11 24.84 23.84 -2.25
C LEU A 11 24.32 25.10 -2.95
N ILE A 12 24.21 25.04 -4.29
CA ILE A 12 23.47 26.04 -5.07
C ILE A 12 22.03 25.56 -5.12
N LEU A 13 21.14 26.29 -4.46
CA LEU A 13 19.70 26.03 -4.47
C LEU A 13 19.09 26.69 -5.71
N ASP A 14 18.13 26.02 -6.34
CA ASP A 14 17.29 26.66 -7.35
C ASP A 14 16.22 27.57 -6.70
N ASP A 15 15.52 28.35 -7.52
CA ASP A 15 14.52 29.32 -7.04
C ASP A 15 13.41 28.63 -6.21
N TYR A 16 13.02 27.41 -6.58
CA TYR A 16 11.99 26.64 -5.90
C TYR A 16 12.47 26.10 -4.54
N GLU A 17 13.69 25.58 -4.49
CA GLU A 17 14.32 25.12 -3.25
C GLU A 17 14.52 26.26 -2.26
N TYR A 18 14.86 27.46 -2.75
CA TYR A 18 15.00 28.67 -1.94
C TYR A 18 13.66 29.13 -1.34
N GLU A 19 12.59 29.09 -2.12
CA GLU A 19 11.24 29.38 -1.62
C GLU A 19 10.81 28.39 -0.53
N ILE A 20 11.09 27.10 -0.70
CA ILE A 20 10.81 26.08 0.31
C ILE A 20 11.59 26.37 1.59
N GLU A 21 12.90 26.63 1.51
CA GLU A 21 13.72 26.87 2.69
C GLU A 21 13.24 28.09 3.48
N ASN A 22 12.90 29.18 2.79
CA ASN A 22 12.39 30.40 3.43
C ASN A 22 10.97 30.26 3.99
N SER A 23 10.18 29.30 3.50
CA SER A 23 8.85 29.01 4.02
C SER A 23 8.87 28.28 5.37
N ILE A 24 10.01 27.67 5.76
CA ILE A 24 10.14 26.95 7.02
C ILE A 24 10.20 27.95 8.18
N PRO A 25 9.30 27.84 9.18
CA PRO A 25 9.33 28.70 10.35
C PRO A 25 10.66 28.59 11.10
N LYS A 26 11.22 29.71 11.57
CA LYS A 26 12.48 29.75 12.33
C LYS A 26 12.45 28.89 13.60
N ASP A 27 11.27 28.68 14.17
CA ASP A 27 11.06 27.89 15.38
C ASP A 27 10.83 26.40 15.10
N PHE A 28 10.93 25.99 13.83
CA PHE A 28 10.79 24.59 13.44
C PHE A 28 11.86 23.74 14.14
N LYS A 29 11.41 22.78 14.93
CA LYS A 29 12.28 21.79 15.58
C LYS A 29 12.07 20.44 14.89
N PRO A 30 13.09 19.88 14.23
CA PRO A 30 12.97 18.54 13.66
C PRO A 30 12.74 17.54 14.80
N VAL A 31 11.63 16.81 14.70
CA VAL A 31 11.33 15.71 15.62
C VAL A 31 12.02 14.47 15.07
N TYR A 32 13.07 14.05 15.75
CA TYR A 32 13.76 12.80 15.42
C TYR A 32 13.03 11.64 16.08
N LEU A 33 12.65 10.65 15.27
CA LEU A 33 12.12 9.39 15.77
C LEU A 33 13.18 8.67 16.60
N SER A 34 12.79 8.09 17.72
CA SER A 34 13.62 7.14 18.45
C SER A 34 13.88 5.90 17.58
N ASP A 35 14.97 5.16 17.86
CA ASP A 35 15.30 3.96 17.10
C ASP A 35 14.20 2.89 17.20
N ILE A 36 13.50 2.83 18.35
CA ILE A 36 12.35 1.97 18.59
C ILE A 36 11.18 2.34 17.66
N GLU A 37 10.89 3.64 17.52
CA GLU A 37 9.81 4.11 16.65
C GLU A 37 10.14 3.89 15.18
N LYS A 38 11.40 4.13 14.77
CA LYS A 38 11.87 3.82 13.41
C LYS A 38 11.69 2.34 13.09
N GLU A 39 12.10 1.46 14.00
CA GLU A 39 11.93 0.01 13.84
C GLU A 39 10.45 -0.36 13.74
N LYS A 40 9.60 0.22 14.60
CA LYS A 40 8.14 0.00 14.56
C LYS A 40 7.55 0.41 13.22
N PHE A 41 7.87 1.60 12.71
CA PHE A 41 7.38 2.08 11.43
C PHE A 41 7.90 1.25 10.26
N SER A 42 9.18 0.85 10.29
CA SER A 42 9.75 -0.06 9.30
C SER A 42 8.98 -1.39 9.24
N LYS A 43 8.74 -2.02 10.39
CA LYS A 43 7.97 -3.27 10.47
C LYS A 43 6.53 -3.10 9.97
N VAL A 44 5.88 -1.98 10.26
CA VAL A 44 4.53 -1.68 9.75
C VAL A 44 4.55 -1.55 8.22
N ALA A 45 5.53 -0.84 7.67
CA ALA A 45 5.69 -0.67 6.23
C ALA A 45 5.94 -2.01 5.52
N GLU A 46 6.81 -2.85 6.08
CA GLU A 46 7.08 -4.20 5.57
C GLU A 46 5.83 -5.07 5.56
N ARG A 47 5.11 -5.13 6.68
CA ARG A 47 3.86 -5.89 6.77
C ARG A 47 2.85 -5.40 5.74
N HIS A 48 2.66 -4.10 5.62
CA HIS A 48 1.74 -3.52 4.65
C HIS A 48 2.13 -3.88 3.19
N LYS A 49 3.44 -3.88 2.87
CA LYS A 49 3.94 -4.34 1.57
C LYS A 49 3.64 -5.82 1.34
N GLN A 50 3.81 -6.67 2.34
CA GLN A 50 3.47 -8.09 2.27
C GLN A 50 1.97 -8.32 2.09
N TYR A 51 1.12 -7.61 2.80
CA TYR A 51 -0.34 -7.70 2.66
C TYR A 51 -0.83 -7.27 1.27
N LYS A 52 -0.17 -6.29 0.64
CA LYS A 52 -0.51 -5.85 -0.72
C LYS A 52 0.05 -6.76 -1.81
N ALA A 53 1.00 -7.63 -1.50
CA ALA A 53 1.58 -8.53 -2.49
C ALA A 53 0.54 -9.58 -2.93
N SER A 54 0.24 -9.59 -4.24
CA SER A 54 -0.68 -10.58 -4.81
C SER A 54 -0.01 -11.95 -4.89
N LYS A 55 -0.69 -13.01 -4.42
CA LYS A 55 -0.22 -14.40 -4.52
C LYS A 55 -1.11 -15.18 -5.50
N ARG A 56 -0.49 -15.98 -6.39
CA ARG A 56 -1.21 -16.87 -7.30
C ARG A 56 -1.70 -18.11 -6.55
N ILE A 57 -2.96 -18.48 -6.79
CA ILE A 57 -3.59 -19.71 -6.26
C ILE A 57 -4.22 -20.49 -7.43
N ASN A 58 -4.18 -21.82 -7.36
CA ASN A 58 -4.87 -22.69 -8.30
C ASN A 58 -6.09 -23.31 -7.60
N ILE A 59 -7.27 -23.19 -8.20
CA ILE A 59 -8.53 -23.73 -7.67
C ILE A 59 -9.15 -24.61 -8.75
N ARG A 60 -9.50 -25.86 -8.38
CA ARG A 60 -10.28 -26.74 -9.25
C ARG A 60 -11.77 -26.43 -9.09
N ILE A 61 -12.44 -26.17 -10.21
CA ILE A 61 -13.86 -25.83 -10.27
C ILE A 61 -14.55 -26.77 -11.26
N LYS A 62 -15.79 -27.18 -10.99
CA LYS A 62 -16.58 -27.97 -11.93
C LYS A 62 -16.88 -27.11 -13.17
N ASN A 63 -16.91 -27.75 -14.34
CA ASN A 63 -17.14 -27.02 -15.59
C ASN A 63 -18.53 -26.35 -15.62
N GLU A 64 -19.54 -27.02 -15.06
CA GLU A 64 -20.89 -26.47 -14.93
C GLU A 64 -20.92 -25.16 -14.12
N ASP A 65 -20.23 -25.12 -12.97
CA ASP A 65 -20.15 -23.92 -12.14
C ASP A 65 -19.41 -22.78 -12.85
N LEU A 66 -18.33 -23.10 -13.59
CA LEU A 66 -17.60 -22.11 -14.38
C LEU A 66 -18.50 -21.45 -15.45
N ILE A 67 -19.34 -22.24 -16.12
CA ILE A 67 -20.29 -21.73 -17.12
C ILE A 67 -21.30 -20.78 -16.46
N ARG A 68 -21.88 -21.17 -15.32
CA ARG A 68 -22.82 -20.34 -14.56
C ARG A 68 -22.18 -19.03 -14.08
N ILE A 69 -20.94 -19.07 -13.59
CA ILE A 69 -20.20 -17.87 -13.16
C ILE A 69 -19.94 -16.94 -14.36
N ARG A 70 -19.57 -17.48 -15.52
CA ARG A 70 -19.37 -16.70 -16.75
C ARG A 70 -20.67 -16.00 -17.19
N ALA A 71 -21.81 -16.68 -17.11
CA ALA A 71 -23.10 -16.08 -17.41
C ALA A 71 -23.40 -14.89 -16.49
N LYS A 72 -23.27 -15.08 -15.17
CA LYS A 72 -23.44 -14.01 -14.17
C LYS A 72 -22.48 -12.84 -14.35
N ALA A 73 -21.24 -13.11 -14.72
CA ALA A 73 -20.25 -12.06 -14.97
C ALA A 73 -20.62 -11.23 -16.21
N LYS A 74 -21.11 -11.88 -17.27
CA LYS A 74 -21.60 -11.21 -18.48
C LYS A 74 -22.81 -10.33 -18.21
N GLU A 75 -23.75 -10.78 -17.37
CA GLU A 75 -24.90 -9.96 -16.93
C GLU A 75 -24.44 -8.67 -16.22
N ASN A 76 -23.34 -8.74 -15.46
CA ASN A 76 -22.77 -7.59 -14.75
C ASN A 76 -21.72 -6.83 -15.59
N ASN A 77 -21.63 -7.08 -16.90
CA ASN A 77 -20.65 -6.47 -17.81
C ASN A 77 -19.19 -6.51 -17.30
N MET A 78 -18.80 -7.62 -16.65
CA MET A 78 -17.47 -7.77 -16.07
C MET A 78 -16.82 -9.12 -16.42
N PRO A 79 -15.48 -9.21 -16.42
CA PRO A 79 -14.79 -10.48 -16.57
C PRO A 79 -15.12 -11.45 -15.42
N TYR A 80 -15.24 -12.74 -15.73
CA TYR A 80 -15.55 -13.76 -14.71
C TYR A 80 -14.46 -13.88 -13.63
N GLN A 81 -13.20 -13.62 -13.98
CA GLN A 81 -12.10 -13.58 -13.02
C GLN A 81 -12.28 -12.42 -12.03
N THR A 82 -12.75 -11.25 -12.50
CA THR A 82 -13.02 -10.08 -11.66
C THR A 82 -14.18 -10.34 -10.72
N LEU A 83 -15.24 -11.00 -11.19
CA LEU A 83 -16.36 -11.41 -10.35
C LEU A 83 -15.89 -12.38 -9.25
N LEU A 84 -15.09 -13.38 -9.61
CA LEU A 84 -14.55 -14.34 -8.64
C LEU A 84 -13.64 -13.67 -7.61
N SER A 85 -12.76 -12.77 -8.05
CA SER A 85 -11.90 -11.97 -7.16
C SER A 85 -12.73 -11.11 -6.20
N THR A 86 -13.82 -10.51 -6.69
CA THR A 86 -14.74 -9.70 -5.87
C THR A 86 -15.44 -10.54 -4.81
N LEU A 87 -15.89 -11.75 -5.16
CA LEU A 87 -16.52 -12.68 -4.20
C LEU A 87 -15.55 -13.11 -3.11
N ILE A 88 -14.31 -13.46 -3.47
CA ILE A 88 -13.26 -13.81 -2.51
C ILE A 88 -13.00 -12.65 -1.55
N HIS A 89 -12.90 -11.42 -2.07
CA HIS A 89 -12.67 -10.22 -1.27
C HIS A 89 -13.83 -9.93 -0.31
N LYS A 90 -15.07 -9.99 -0.79
CA LYS A 90 -16.27 -9.79 0.04
C LYS A 90 -16.39 -10.85 1.14
N TYR A 91 -16.09 -12.11 0.81
CA TYR A 91 -16.07 -13.18 1.80
C TYR A 91 -14.98 -12.94 2.87
N ALA A 92 -13.76 -12.58 2.46
CA ALA A 92 -12.67 -12.28 3.39
C ALA A 92 -12.95 -11.09 4.30
N LYS A 93 -13.79 -10.14 3.85
CA LYS A 93 -14.25 -8.99 4.66
C LYS A 93 -15.44 -9.29 5.58
N ASN A 94 -15.94 -10.53 5.58
CA ASN A 94 -17.18 -10.94 6.27
C ASN A 94 -18.45 -10.25 5.73
N ASP A 95 -18.43 -9.69 4.52
CA ASP A 95 -19.60 -9.11 3.86
C ASP A 95 -20.55 -10.20 3.32
N VAL A 96 -20.08 -11.45 3.25
CA VAL A 96 -20.85 -12.62 2.80
C VAL A 96 -20.71 -13.72 3.84
N LYS A 97 -21.83 -14.20 4.39
CA LYS A 97 -21.88 -15.36 5.27
C LYS A 97 -22.05 -16.62 4.42
N ILE A 98 -21.08 -17.53 4.49
CA ILE A 98 -21.23 -18.89 3.98
C ILE A 98 -21.59 -19.76 5.17
N HIS A 99 -22.76 -20.39 5.12
CA HIS A 99 -23.10 -21.47 6.04
C HIS A 99 -22.43 -22.73 5.50
N LEU A 100 -21.54 -23.31 6.32
CA LEU A 100 -20.87 -24.59 6.05
C LEU A 100 -21.72 -25.74 6.59
#